data_AF-A0A2N7XSA7-F1
#
_entry.id   AF-A0A2N7XSA7-F1
#
_cell.length_a   1.000
_cell.length_b   1.000
_cell.length_c   1.000
_cell.angle_alpha   90.00
_cell.angle_beta   90.00
_cell.angle_gamma   90.00
#
_symmetry.space_group_name_H-M   'P 1'
#
loop_
_entity.id
_entity.type
_entity.pdbx_description
1 polymer ?
#
loop_
_entity_poly.entity_id
_entity_poly.type
_entity_poly.pdbx_seq_one_letter_code
_entity_poly.pdbx_strand_id
1 'polypeptide(L)' 'LFNDNVFFLGDKLSAIIDFTFACNDMLAYDVAICLNAWCFEPDHSFNVTKARAFLNAYGRVRKLSEAEDAALPLLARGAA' A
#
# COMPACT_ATOMS: atom_id res chain seq x y z
N LEU A 1 4.07 3.18 3.18
CA LEU A 1 3.23 4.17 3.90
C LEU A 1 2.35 3.48 4.92
N PHE A 2 2.57 3.74 6.21
CA PHE A 2 1.79 3.18 7.32
C PHE A 2 0.56 4.04 7.64
N ASN A 3 -0.36 3.49 8.42
CA ASN A 3 -1.66 4.10 8.74
C ASN A 3 -1.58 5.29 9.69
N ASP A 4 -0.55 5.36 10.51
CA ASP A 4 -0.22 6.50 11.37
C ASP A 4 0.29 7.73 10.59
N ASN A 5 0.92 7.50 9.44
CA ASN A 5 1.46 8.54 8.56
C ASN A 5 0.43 9.16 7.60
N VAL A 6 -0.86 8.83 7.74
CA VAL A 6 -1.95 9.34 6.90
C VAL A 6 -3.08 9.90 7.76
N PHE A 7 -3.39 11.18 7.57
CA PHE A 7 -4.49 11.84 8.26
C PHE A 7 -5.75 11.92 7.40
N PHE A 8 -6.88 11.85 8.10
CA PHE A 8 -8.22 11.96 7.52
C PHE A 8 -9.04 13.02 8.26
N LEU A 9 -9.87 13.75 7.52
CA LEU A 9 -10.97 14.57 8.03
C LEU A 9 -12.29 13.91 7.65
N GLY A 10 -12.86 13.15 8.58
CA GLY A 10 -13.93 12.20 8.26
C GLY A 10 -13.41 11.13 7.30
N ASP A 11 -14.07 10.95 6.16
CA ASP A 11 -13.69 9.95 5.15
C ASP A 11 -12.71 10.50 4.08
N LYS A 12 -12.25 11.74 4.22
CA LYS A 12 -11.35 12.39 3.24
C LYS A 12 -9.92 12.41 3.74
N LEU A 13 -9.00 11.84 2.95
CA LEU A 13 -7.57 11.99 3.17
C LEU A 13 -7.20 13.48 3.14
N SER A 14 -6.55 13.96 4.19
CA SER A 14 -6.20 15.37 4.37
C SER A 14 -4.70 15.62 4.32
N ALA A 15 -3.87 14.65 4.75
CA ALA A 15 -2.42 14.77 4.70
C ALA A 15 -1.72 13.41 4.67
N ILE A 16 -0.53 13.41 4.08
CA ILE A 16 0.48 12.34 4.20
C ILE A 16 1.70 13.01 4.82
N ILE A 17 2.27 12.40 5.86
CA ILE A 17 3.39 12.96 6.62
C ILE A 17 4.56 11.98 6.70
N ASP A 18 5.63 12.40 7.37
CA ASP A 18 6.82 11.60 7.68
C ASP A 18 7.52 10.97 6.46
N PHE A 19 8.13 11.85 5.65
CA PHE A 19 8.90 11.48 4.46
C PHE A 19 10.38 11.17 4.75
N THR A 20 10.72 10.86 6.01
CA THR A 20 12.12 10.63 6.42
C THR A 20 12.76 9.42 5.75
N PHE A 21 11.95 8.44 5.36
CA PHE A 21 12.36 7.25 4.60
C PHE A 21 12.07 7.33 3.10
N ALA A 22 11.67 8.49 2.58
CA ALA A 22 11.44 8.65 1.15
C ALA A 22 12.75 8.49 0.37
N CYS A 23 12.70 7.68 -0.70
CA CYS A 23 13.85 7.41 -1.57
C CYS A 23 13.40 7.20 -3.01
N ASN A 24 14.36 7.05 -3.93
CA ASN A 24 14.06 6.62 -5.29
C ASN A 24 14.15 5.10 -5.35
N ASP A 25 13.00 4.45 -5.50
CA ASP A 25 12.90 2.99 -5.60
C ASP A 25 11.68 2.58 -6.46
N MET A 26 11.42 1.28 -6.55
CA MET A 26 10.28 0.71 -7.26
C MET A 26 8.96 1.14 -6.64
N LEU A 27 8.10 1.80 -7.42
CA LEU A 27 6.75 2.18 -6.98
C LEU A 27 5.92 0.97 -6.50
N ALA A 28 6.12 -0.20 -7.10
CA ALA A 28 5.46 -1.45 -6.69
C ALA A 28 5.90 -1.92 -5.29
N TYR A 29 7.09 -1.52 -4.82
CA TYR A 29 7.55 -1.82 -3.46
C TYR A 29 6.77 -0.99 -2.43
N ASP A 30 6.52 0.28 -2.69
CA ASP A 30 5.64 1.11 -1.84
C ASP A 30 4.20 0.57 -1.79
N VAL A 31 3.67 0.05 -2.91
CA VAL A 31 2.37 -0.63 -2.96
C VAL A 31 2.39 -1.86 -2.05
N ALA A 32 3.47 -2.63 -2.07
CA ALA A 32 3.64 -3.80 -1.22
C ALA A 32 3.71 -3.45 0.28
N ILE A 33 4.43 -2.38 0.64
CA ILE A 33 4.44 -1.83 2.02
C ILE A 33 3.02 -1.45 2.44
N CYS A 34 2.25 -0.78 1.57
CA CYS A 34 0.88 -0.39 1.88
C CYS A 34 -0.05 -1.60 2.05
N LEU A 35 0.13 -2.68 1.27
CA LEU A 35 -0.62 -3.92 1.47
C LEU A 35 -0.35 -4.51 2.85
N ASN A 36 0.92 -4.57 3.27
CA ASN A 36 1.29 -5.07 4.60
C ASN A 36 0.74 -4.21 5.73
N ALA A 37 0.76 -2.88 5.57
CA ALA A 37 0.32 -1.95 6.62
C ALA A 37 -1.21 -1.84 6.73
N TRP A 38 -1.94 -1.90 5.61
CA TRP A 38 -3.37 -1.56 5.58
C TRP A 38 -4.31 -2.74 5.41
N CYS A 39 -3.83 -3.87 4.87
CA CYS A 39 -4.69 -4.98 4.44
C CYS A 39 -4.64 -6.18 5.38
N PHE A 40 -4.15 -6.00 6.60
CA PHE A 40 -4.21 -6.99 7.67
C PHE A 40 -5.13 -6.52 8.79
N GLU A 41 -5.84 -7.46 9.41
CA GLU A 41 -6.63 -7.22 10.62
C GLU A 41 -5.75 -7.36 11.89
N PRO A 42 -6.22 -6.89 13.06
CA PRO A 42 -5.46 -6.99 14.31
C PRO A 42 -5.07 -8.42 14.72
N ASP A 43 -5.76 -9.43 14.21
CA ASP A 43 -5.45 -10.86 14.41
C ASP A 43 -4.46 -11.43 13.38
N HIS A 44 -3.84 -10.57 12.57
CA HIS A 44 -2.93 -10.91 11.47
C HIS A 44 -3.57 -11.67 10.31
N SER A 45 -4.91 -11.73 10.23
CA SER A 45 -5.58 -12.25 9.04
C SER A 45 -5.50 -11.25 7.89
N PHE A 46 -5.30 -11.76 6.67
CA PHE A 46 -5.25 -10.93 5.47
C PHE A 46 -6.67 -10.57 5.01
N ASN A 47 -6.98 -9.27 4.93
CA ASN A 47 -8.26 -8.76 4.46
C ASN A 47 -8.24 -8.53 2.94
N VAL A 48 -8.73 -9.55 2.21
CA VAL A 48 -8.85 -9.53 0.75
C VAL A 48 -9.74 -8.38 0.25
N THR A 49 -10.75 -7.97 1.01
CA THR A 49 -11.65 -6.87 0.63
C THR A 49 -10.91 -5.53 0.63
N LYS A 50 -10.11 -5.25 1.68
CA LYS A 50 -9.25 -4.05 1.76
C LYS A 50 -8.20 -4.06 0.65
N ALA A 51 -7.51 -5.19 0.45
CA ALA A 51 -6.48 -5.32 -0.59
C ALA A 51 -7.05 -5.06 -1.99
N ARG A 52 -8.22 -5.63 -2.31
CA ARG A 52 -8.88 -5.40 -3.60
C ARG A 52 -9.32 -3.94 -3.76
N ALA A 53 -9.88 -3.32 -2.72
CA ALA A 53 -10.27 -1.91 -2.77
C ALA A 53 -9.04 -1.01 -3.00
N PHE A 54 -7.94 -1.27 -2.31
CA PHE A 54 -6.68 -0.55 -2.43
C PHE A 54 -6.08 -0.67 -3.84
N LEU A 55 -5.88 -1.89 -4.34
CA LEU A 55 -5.29 -2.13 -5.66
C LEU A 55 -6.16 -1.55 -6.78
N ASN A 56 -7.49 -1.66 -6.67
CA ASN A 56 -8.40 -1.03 -7.63
C ASN A 56 -8.30 0.51 -7.59
N ALA A 57 -8.17 1.11 -6.40
CA ALA A 57 -8.02 2.56 -6.28
C ALA A 57 -6.69 3.06 -6.84
N TYR A 58 -5.58 2.37 -6.52
CA TYR A 58 -4.27 2.65 -7.08
C TYR A 58 -4.28 2.52 -8.61
N GLY A 59 -4.83 1.41 -9.13
CA GLY A 59 -4.94 1.10 -10.55
C GLY A 59 -5.71 2.12 -11.40
N ARG A 60 -6.64 2.88 -10.78
CA ARG A 60 -7.35 3.99 -11.45
C ARG A 60 -6.45 5.18 -11.74
N VAL A 61 -5.43 5.41 -10.91
CA VAL A 61 -4.47 6.52 -11.09
C VAL A 61 -3.24 6.04 -11.85
N ARG A 62 -2.71 4.87 -11.50
CA ARG A 62 -1.58 4.23 -12.17
C ARG A 62 -1.79 2.72 -12.22
N LYS A 63 -1.93 2.18 -13.42
CA LYS A 63 -1.96 0.72 -13.60
C LYS A 63 -0.58 0.13 -13.31
N LEU A 64 -0.56 -0.97 -12.57
CA LEU A 64 0.63 -1.81 -12.47
C LEU A 64 0.87 -2.48 -13.83
N SER A 65 2.12 -2.54 -14.25
CA SER A 65 2.53 -3.39 -15.36
C SER A 65 2.41 -4.86 -14.98
N GLU A 66 2.38 -5.75 -15.97
CA GLU A 66 2.36 -7.21 -15.74
C GLU A 66 3.56 -7.67 -14.90
N ALA A 67 4.74 -7.07 -15.11
CA ALA A 67 5.94 -7.37 -14.34
C ALA A 67 5.82 -6.94 -12.87
N GLU A 68 5.22 -5.77 -12.60
CA GLU A 68 5.00 -5.30 -11.23
C GLU A 68 3.95 -6.15 -10.50
N ASP A 69 2.87 -6.53 -11.20
CA ASP A 69 1.83 -7.39 -10.64
C ASP A 69 2.36 -8.79 -10.32
N ALA A 70 3.17 -9.37 -11.22
CA ALA A 70 3.84 -10.63 -10.98
C ALA A 70 4.88 -10.57 -9.84
N ALA A 71 5.54 -9.42 -9.65
CA ALA A 71 6.54 -9.23 -8.59
C ALA A 71 5.92 -8.94 -7.23
N LEU A 72 4.66 -8.48 -7.17
CA LEU A 72 4.01 -8.01 -5.95
C LEU A 72 4.09 -9.00 -4.76
N PRO A 73 3.87 -10.32 -4.93
CA PRO A 73 4.00 -11.27 -3.83
C PRO A 73 5.44 -11.44 -3.32
N LEU A 74 6.44 -11.25 -4.17
CA LEU A 74 7.84 -11.26 -3.75
C LEU A 74 8.18 -9.97 -3.00
N LEU A 75 7.77 -8.82 -3.53
CA LEU A 75 7.98 -7.52 -2.90
C LEU A 75 7.31 -7.44 -1.52
N ALA A 76 6.08 -7.97 -1.38
CA ALA A 76 5.35 -8.00 -0.11
C ALA A 76 6.09 -8.81 0.98
N ARG A 77 6.80 -9.87 0.60
CA ARG A 77 7.64 -10.64 1.54
C ARG A 77 8.88 -9.88 2.00
N GLY A 78 9.44 -9.01 1.15
CA GLY A 78 10.60 -8.18 1.47
C GLY A 78 10.25 -6.84 2.12
N ALA A 79 8.97 -6.49 2.19
CA ALA A 79 8.44 -5.25 2.75
C ALA A 79 7.86 -5.42 4.17
N ALA A 80 8.06 -6.59 4.79
CA ALA A 80 7.51 -6.97 6.09
C ALA A 80 8.60 -7.00 7.17
#